data_AF-A0A368SSI4-F1
#
_entry.id   AF-A0A368SSI4-F1
#
_cell.length_a   1.000
_cell.length_b   1.000
_cell.length_c   1.000
_cell.angle_alpha   90.00
_cell.angle_beta   90.00
_cell.angle_gamma   90.00
#
_symmetry.space_group_name_H-M   'P 1'
#
loop_
_entity.id
_entity.type
_entity.pdbx_description
1 polymer ?
#
loop_
_entity_poly.entity_id
_entity_poly.type
_entity_poly.pdbx_seq_one_letter_code
_entity_poly.pdbx_strand_id
1 'polypeptide(L)' 'MADKPAWYKRVYPKNQVPSLEDNKKIIGGSLDQIKYIDSNFDGHKLITDVSSS' A
#
# COMPACT_ATOMS: atom_id res chain seq x y z
N MET A 1 -23.05 -6.19 7.69
CA MET A 1 -22.21 -5.78 6.54
C MET A 1 -22.01 -4.26 6.52
N ALA A 2 -21.69 -3.64 7.66
CA ALA A 2 -21.55 -2.18 7.78
C ALA A 2 -20.33 -1.77 8.63
N ASP A 3 -19.32 -2.64 8.69
CA ASP A 3 -18.14 -2.43 9.56
C ASP A 3 -17.09 -1.53 8.89
N LYS A 4 -17.31 -1.14 7.63
CA LYS A 4 -16.47 -0.16 6.91
C LYS A 4 -17.05 1.24 7.05
N PRO A 5 -16.25 2.24 7.46
CA PRO A 5 -16.70 3.62 7.51
C PRO A 5 -17.19 4.12 6.14
N ALA A 6 -18.33 4.81 6.11
CA ALA A 6 -18.91 5.31 4.86
C ALA A 6 -17.98 6.27 4.09
N TRP A 7 -17.07 6.94 4.80
CA TRP A 7 -16.09 7.84 4.20
C TRP A 7 -14.94 7.12 3.47
N TYR A 8 -14.66 5.85 3.78
CA TYR A 8 -13.48 5.17 3.25
C TYR A 8 -13.50 5.05 1.72
N LYS A 9 -14.68 4.86 1.12
CA LYS A 9 -14.84 4.84 -0.35
C LYS A 9 -14.49 6.18 -1.01
N ARG A 10 -14.52 7.30 -0.26
CA ARG A 10 -14.08 8.62 -0.75
C ARG A 10 -12.56 8.75 -0.75
N VAL A 11 -11.88 8.06 0.16
CA VAL A 11 -10.41 7.98 0.22
C VAL A 11 -9.90 6.98 -0.81
N TYR A 12 -10.42 5.75 -0.79
CA TYR A 12 -10.07 4.72 -1.75
C TYR A 12 -11.30 4.14 -2.44
N PRO A 13 -11.61 4.55 -3.70
CA PRO A 13 -12.82 4.15 -4.41
C PRO A 13 -13.03 2.64 -4.57
N LYS A 14 -11.95 1.84 -4.60
CA LYS A 14 -12.07 0.38 -4.67
C LYS A 14 -12.63 -0.23 -3.38
N ASN A 15 -12.66 0.51 -2.26
CA ASN A 15 -13.23 0.09 -0.98
C ASN A 15 -12.64 -1.24 -0.45
N GLN A 16 -11.40 -1.53 -0.83
CA GLN A 16 -10.62 -2.70 -0.45
C GLN A 16 -9.48 -2.27 0.47
N VAL A 17 -8.97 -3.21 1.26
CA VAL A 17 -7.77 -3.02 2.07
C VAL A 17 -6.70 -4.02 1.60
N PRO A 18 -5.42 -3.71 1.77
CA PRO A 18 -4.87 -2.45 2.29
C PRO A 18 -4.91 -1.28 1.27
N SER A 19 -4.84 -0.04 1.76
CA SER A 19 -4.62 1.20 0.99
C SER A 19 -3.55 2.05 1.67
N LEU A 20 -2.63 2.64 0.90
CA LEU A 20 -1.58 3.55 1.37
C LEU A 20 -1.79 4.91 0.74
N GLU A 21 -1.81 5.98 1.54
CA GLU A 21 -1.80 7.35 1.06
C GLU A 21 -0.43 7.97 1.33
N ASP A 22 0.26 8.40 0.28
CA ASP A 22 1.50 9.17 0.39
C ASP A 22 1.57 10.18 -0.77
N ASN A 23 2.14 11.36 -0.54
CA ASN A 23 2.29 12.41 -1.56
C ASN A 23 0.99 12.70 -2.36
N LYS A 24 -0.16 12.71 -1.68
CA LYS A 24 -1.51 12.90 -2.27
C LYS A 24 -1.91 11.82 -3.31
N LYS A 25 -1.27 10.66 -3.28
CA LYS A 25 -1.58 9.51 -4.13
C LYS A 25 -2.05 8.35 -3.26
N ILE A 26 -3.09 7.66 -3.72
CA ILE A 26 -3.58 6.44 -3.09
C ILE A 26 -3.06 5.23 -3.87
N ILE A 27 -2.34 4.37 -3.18
CA ILE A 27 -1.78 3.12 -3.71
C ILE A 27 -2.55 1.97 -3.06
N GLY A 28 -3.16 1.13 -3.86
CA GLY A 28 -3.78 -0.12 -3.38
C GLY A 28 -3.17 -1.32 -4.06
N GLY A 29 -3.47 -2.50 -3.55
CA GLY A 29 -2.75 -3.72 -3.91
C GLY A 29 -1.56 -3.92 -2.98
N SER A 30 -1.55 -5.05 -2.27
CA SER A 30 -0.56 -5.32 -1.21
C SER A 30 0.87 -5.32 -1.74
N LEU A 31 1.13 -5.95 -2.89
CA LEU A 31 2.47 -6.02 -3.46
C LEU A 31 2.97 -4.66 -3.96
N ASP A 32 2.09 -3.85 -4.55
CA ASP A 32 2.46 -2.52 -5.03
C ASP A 32 2.78 -1.57 -3.87
N GLN A 33 2.07 -1.70 -2.75
CA GLN A 33 2.39 -0.97 -1.52
C GLN A 33 3.74 -1.36 -0.94
N ILE A 34 4.05 -2.66 -0.85
CA ILE A 34 5.34 -3.12 -0.32
C ILE A 34 6.48 -2.60 -1.19
N LYS A 35 6.36 -2.70 -2.52
CA LYS A 35 7.34 -2.15 -3.46
C LYS A 35 7.50 -0.64 -3.32
N TYR A 36 6.38 0.07 -3.15
CA TYR A 36 6.41 1.52 -2.95
C TYR A 36 7.14 1.89 -1.66
N ILE A 37 6.81 1.24 -0.54
CA ILE A 37 7.45 1.50 0.74
C ILE A 37 8.96 1.23 0.66
N ASP A 38 9.36 0.09 0.10
CA ASP A 38 10.79 -0.29 -0.06
C ASP A 38 11.61 0.69 -0.91
N SER A 39 10.95 1.39 -1.85
CA SER A 39 11.61 2.30 -2.79
C SER A 39 11.58 3.77 -2.37
N ASN A 40 10.67 4.17 -1.47
CA ASN A 40 10.40 5.58 -1.16
C ASN A 40 10.73 5.97 0.28
N PHE A 41 11.01 5.01 1.16
CA PHE A 41 11.32 5.25 2.56
C PHE A 41 12.67 4.63 2.94
N ASP A 42 13.42 5.34 3.77
CA ASP A 42 14.64 4.80 4.35
C ASP A 42 14.32 3.69 5.38
N GLY A 43 15.29 2.80 5.60
CA GLY A 43 15.19 1.74 6.59
C GLY A 43 15.65 0.38 6.05
N HIS A 44 15.25 -0.68 6.76
CA HIS A 44 15.55 -2.04 6.32
C HIS A 44 14.77 -2.39 5.06
N LYS A 45 15.47 -3.02 4.11
CA LYS A 45 14.85 -3.56 2.90
C LYS A 45 13.76 -4.56 3.25
N LEU A 46 12.57 -4.31 2.70
CA LEU A 46 11.41 -5.20 2.81
C LEU A 46 11.44 -6.29 1.75
N ILE A 47 12.08 -6.01 0.61
CA ILE A 47 12.25 -6.94 -0.49
C ILE A 47 13.71 -7.39 -0.52
N THR A 48 13.93 -8.70 -0.38
CA THR A 48 15.24 -9.31 -0.59
C THR A 48 15.40 -9.64 -2.07
N ASP A 49 16.53 -9.31 -2.67
CA ASP A 49 16.85 -9.83 -3.98
C ASP A 49 17.10 -11.34 -3.86
N VAL A 50 16.19 -12.16 -4.39
CA VAL A 50 16.31 -13.62 -4.34
C VAL A 50 17.25 -14.17 -5.43
N SER A 51 18.05 -13.34 -6.11
CA SER A 51 19.16 -13.83 -6.94
C SER A 51 20.40 -14.08 -6.08
N SER A 52 20.28 -14.96 -5.09
CA SER A 52 21.45 -15.67 -4.57
C SER A 52 21.58 -16.96 -5.38
N SER A 53 22.68 -17.02 -6.13
CA SER A 53 23.21 -18.08 -6.99
C SER A 53 22.72 -19.51 -6.78
#